data_AF-A0A9E4EW83-F1
#
_entry.id   AF-A0A9E4EW83-F1
#
_cell.length_a   1.000
_cell.length_b   1.000
_cell.length_c   1.000
_cell.angle_alpha   90.00
_cell.angle_beta   90.00
_cell.angle_gamma   90.00
#
_symmetry.space_group_name_H-M   'P 1'
#
loop_
_entity.id
_entity.type
_entity.pdbx_description
1 polymer ?
#
loop_
_entity_poly.entity_id
_entity_poly.type
_entity_poly.pdbx_seq_one_letter_code
_entity_poly.pdbx_strand_id
1 'polypeptide(L)'
;MNLNTLGKLAREVREKAGLNQAEAAKKIGSTQSNVSAAEQGNGTRYISVAIGIIEKIGNQPLEGPFYAVREESAEYNARKDSS
;
A
#
# COMPACT_ATOMS: atom_id res chain seq x y z
N MET A 1 -8.69 -0.53 0.09
CA MET A 1 -7.54 0.05 -0.64
C MET A 1 -7.07 -0.94 -1.70
N ASN A 2 -7.08 -0.59 -3.00
CA ASN A 2 -6.50 -1.46 -4.04
C ASN A 2 -4.95 -1.41 -3.98
N LEU A 3 -4.24 -2.38 -4.57
CA LEU A 3 -2.76 -2.45 -4.51
C LEU A 3 -2.09 -1.17 -5.04
N ASN A 4 -2.69 -0.54 -6.04
CA ASN A 4 -2.22 0.73 -6.59
C ASN A 4 -2.38 1.88 -5.59
N THR A 5 -3.46 1.91 -4.80
CA THR A 5 -3.69 2.90 -3.74
C THR A 5 -2.74 2.69 -2.57
N LEU A 6 -2.42 1.43 -2.22
CA LEU A 6 -1.45 1.12 -1.17
C LEU A 6 -0.03 1.54 -1.58
N GLY A 7 0.38 1.24 -2.82
CA GLY A 7 1.67 1.67 -3.37
C GLY A 7 1.81 3.19 -3.42
N LYS A 8 0.76 3.90 -3.83
CA LYS A 8 0.70 5.37 -3.81
C LYS A 8 0.85 5.92 -2.39
N LEU A 9 0.12 5.38 -1.41
CA LEU A 9 0.22 5.81 -0.02
C LEU A 9 1.64 5.60 0.53
N ALA A 10 2.25 4.43 0.27
CA ALA A 10 3.62 4.16 0.67
C ALA A 10 4.60 5.18 0.07
N ARG A 11 4.44 5.51 -1.22
CA ARG A 11 5.23 6.55 -1.89
C ARG A 11 5.07 7.91 -1.23
N GLU A 12 3.85 8.34 -0.96
CA GLU A 12 3.58 9.63 -0.31
C GLU A 12 4.19 9.71 1.09
N VAL A 13 4.09 8.64 1.89
CA VAL A 13 4.71 8.56 3.22
C VAL A 13 6.23 8.69 3.10
N ARG A 14 6.86 7.97 2.16
CA ARG A 14 8.30 8.06 1.92
C ARG A 14 8.72 9.49 1.54
N GLU A 15 8.01 10.10 0.59
CA GLU A 15 8.32 11.44 0.08
C GLU A 15 8.15 12.51 1.16
N LYS A 16 7.10 12.42 2.00
CA LYS A 16 6.91 13.30 3.16
C LYS A 16 8.04 13.17 4.19
N ALA A 17 8.61 11.98 4.34
CA ALA A 17 9.77 11.75 5.20
C ALA A 17 11.11 12.22 4.58
N GLY A 18 11.08 12.74 3.35
CA GLY A 18 12.28 13.22 2.65
C GLY A 18 13.24 12.11 2.21
N LEU A 19 12.79 10.87 2.15
CA LEU A 19 13.64 9.72 1.86
C LEU A 19 13.58 9.35 0.38
N ASN A 20 14.72 8.95 -0.18
CA ASN A 20 14.74 8.22 -1.44
C ASN A 20 14.39 6.72 -1.21
N GLN A 21 14.15 5.98 -2.30
CA GLN A 21 13.72 4.58 -2.20
C GLN A 21 14.80 3.66 -1.56
N ALA A 22 16.08 3.97 -1.71
CA ALA A 22 17.16 3.20 -1.11
C ALA A 22 17.27 3.43 0.40
N GLU A 23 17.07 4.67 0.85
CA GLU A 23 17.03 5.02 2.27
C GLU A 23 15.83 4.39 2.97
N ALA A 24 14.65 4.44 2.33
CA ALA A 24 13.46 3.77 2.81
C ALA A 24 13.69 2.25 2.93
N ALA A 25 14.29 1.64 1.92
CA ALA A 25 14.62 0.22 1.91
C ALA A 25 15.52 -0.18 3.10
N LYS A 26 16.55 0.63 3.40
CA LYS A 26 17.42 0.42 4.57
C LYS A 26 16.64 0.49 5.88
N LYS A 27 15.72 1.46 6.03
CA LYS A 27 14.91 1.60 7.25
C LYS A 27 13.97 0.42 7.50
N ILE A 28 13.41 -0.16 6.44
CA ILE A 28 12.42 -1.25 6.58
C ILE A 28 13.04 -2.65 6.51
N GLY A 29 14.32 -2.77 6.16
CA GLY A 29 15.02 -4.04 5.99
C GLY A 29 14.73 -4.72 4.64
N SER A 30 14.67 -3.96 3.55
CA SER A 30 14.37 -4.45 2.19
C SER A 30 15.38 -3.93 1.16
N THR A 31 15.10 -4.12 -0.13
CA THR A 31 15.90 -3.59 -1.24
C THR A 31 15.19 -2.43 -1.93
N GLN A 32 15.96 -1.55 -2.59
CA GLN A 32 15.39 -0.44 -3.35
C GLN A 32 14.45 -0.93 -4.48
N SER A 33 14.79 -2.04 -5.15
CA SER A 33 13.95 -2.62 -6.20
C SER A 33 12.61 -3.12 -5.66
N ASN A 34 12.60 -3.70 -4.45
CA ASN A 34 11.36 -4.10 -3.79
C ASN A 34 10.50 -2.89 -3.43
N VAL A 35 11.11 -1.79 -2.97
CA VAL A 35 10.39 -0.53 -2.69
C VAL A 35 9.78 0.03 -3.97
N SER A 36 10.54 0.08 -5.06
CA SER A 36 10.02 0.56 -6.36
C SER A 36 8.84 -0.27 -6.86
N ALA A 37 8.92 -1.61 -6.77
CA ALA A 37 7.83 -2.50 -7.15
C ALA A 37 6.61 -2.35 -6.23
N ALA A 38 6.82 -2.14 -4.92
CA ALA A 38 5.75 -1.88 -3.96
C ALA A 38 4.99 -0.58 -4.27
N GLU A 39 5.72 0.51 -4.55
CA GLU A 39 5.14 1.82 -4.87
C GLU A 39 4.34 1.82 -6.18
N GLN A 40 4.69 0.92 -7.11
CA GLN A 40 3.96 0.72 -8.37
C GLN A 40 2.72 -0.18 -8.22
N GLY A 41 2.50 -0.80 -7.05
CA GLY A 41 1.43 -1.78 -6.84
C GLY A 41 1.66 -3.11 -7.58
N ASN A 42 2.92 -3.44 -7.89
CA ASN A 42 3.30 -4.51 -8.83
C ASN A 42 3.19 -5.93 -8.24
N GLY A 43 1.98 -6.32 -7.80
CA GLY A 43 1.68 -7.66 -7.33
C GLY A 43 1.73 -7.84 -5.80
N THR A 44 1.02 -8.85 -5.33
CA THR A 44 0.73 -9.08 -3.90
C THR A 44 1.98 -9.37 -3.06
N ARG A 45 3.06 -9.88 -3.66
CA ARG A 45 4.34 -10.17 -2.98
C ARG A 45 5.02 -8.93 -2.38
N TYR A 46 4.67 -7.72 -2.83
CA TYR A 46 5.27 -6.48 -2.33
C TYR A 46 4.37 -5.72 -1.34
N ILE A 47 3.22 -6.28 -0.96
CA ILE A 47 2.30 -5.68 0.02
C ILE A 47 3.02 -5.41 1.35
N SER A 48 3.80 -6.37 1.85
CA SER A 48 4.54 -6.23 3.11
C SER A 48 5.58 -5.11 3.08
N VAL A 49 6.14 -4.81 1.91
CA VAL A 49 7.07 -3.70 1.71
C VAL A 49 6.33 -2.36 1.79
N ALA A 50 5.18 -2.24 1.12
CA ALA A 50 4.35 -1.05 1.20
C ALA A 50 3.84 -0.78 2.63
N ILE A 51 3.37 -1.82 3.33
CA ILE A 51 2.97 -1.74 4.75
C ILE A 51 4.16 -1.32 5.61
N GLY A 52 5.33 -1.93 5.43
CA GLY A 52 6.53 -1.59 6.18
C GLY A 52 6.95 -0.13 6.02
N ILE A 53 6.76 0.46 4.83
CA ILE A 53 6.98 1.90 4.60
C ILE A 53 5.98 2.71 5.43
N ILE A 54 4.69 2.39 5.35
CA ILE A 54 3.64 3.18 6.01
C ILE A 54 3.78 3.11 7.54
N GLU A 55 3.97 1.91 8.10
CA GLU A 55 4.06 1.72 9.54
C GLU A 55 5.37 2.26 10.13
N LYS A 56 6.51 1.88 9.54
CA LYS A 56 7.84 2.20 10.13
C LYS A 56 8.33 3.60 9.80
N ILE A 57 7.89 4.18 8.68
CA ILE A 57 8.31 5.52 8.25
C ILE A 57 7.22 6.54 8.57
N GLY A 58 5.94 6.18 8.39
CA GLY A 58 4.82 7.08 8.67
C GLY A 58 4.49 7.21 10.15
N ASN A 59 4.95 6.29 11.02
CA ASN A 59 4.52 6.18 12.42
C ASN A 59 2.98 6.13 12.57
N GLN A 60 2.28 5.67 11.52
CA GLN A 60 0.85 5.48 11.53
C GLN A 60 0.60 3.96 11.50
N PRO A 61 0.07 3.37 12.59
CA PRO A 61 -0.35 1.98 12.54
C PRO A 61 -1.51 1.88 11.53
N LEU A 62 -1.36 1.01 10.55
CA LEU A 62 -2.45 0.64 9.66
C LEU A 62 -3.31 -0.40 10.39
N GLU A 63 -4.45 0.02 10.93
CA GLU A 63 -5.39 -0.91 11.57
C GLU A 63 -6.33 -1.55 10.52
N GLY A 64 -6.29 -2.89 10.45
CA GLY A 64 -7.28 -3.71 9.73
C GLY A 64 -6.69 -4.77 8.80
N PRO A 65 -7.44 -5.84 8.46
CA PRO A 65 -6.97 -6.85 7.52
C PRO A 65 -6.86 -6.25 6.11
N PHE A 66 -5.62 -6.10 5.62
CA PHE A 66 -5.28 -5.55 4.29
C PHE A 66 -5.90 -6.30 3.09
N TYR A 67 -6.48 -7.48 3.32
CA TYR A 67 -7.20 -8.30 2.35
C TYR A 67 -8.73 -8.11 2.39
N ALA A 68 -9.29 -7.33 3.32
CA ALA A 68 -10.72 -7.08 3.40
C ALA A 68 -11.13 -5.83 2.62
N VAL A 69 -11.04 -5.90 1.29
CA VAL A 69 -11.96 -5.15 0.44
C VAL A 69 -12.80 -6.20 -0.27
N ARG A 70 -13.86 -6.67 0.39
CA ARG A 70 -15.05 -6.98 -0.41
C ARG A 70 -15.54 -5.63 -0.94
N GLU A 71 -15.74 -5.61 -2.24
CA GLU A 71 -16.23 -4.51 -3.06
C GLU A 71 -17.10 -3.54 -2.26
N GLU A 72 -16.79 -2.23 -2.30
CA GLU A 72 -17.82 -1.24 -2.06
C GLU A 72 -18.91 -1.49 -3.10
N SER A 73 -19.98 -2.10 -2.62
CA SER A 73 -21.24 -2.35 -3.25
C SER A 73 -21.96 -1.03 -3.57
N ALA A 74 -21.36 -0.19 -4.42
CA ALA A 74 -22.13 0.75 -5.22
C ALA A 74 -22.64 0.03 -6.49
N GLU A 75 -21.83 -0.83 -7.11
CA GLU A 75 -22.25 -1.65 -8.25
C GLU A 75 -22.99 -2.95 -7.88
N TYR A 76 -22.70 -3.57 -6.74
CA TYR A 76 -23.41 -4.78 -6.29
C TYR A 76 -24.86 -4.48 -5.85
N ASN A 77 -25.11 -3.33 -5.20
CA ASN A 77 -26.46 -2.91 -4.84
C ASN A 77 -27.26 -2.46 -6.08
N ALA A 78 -26.63 -1.81 -7.06
CA ALA A 78 -27.28 -1.44 -8.32
C ALA A 78 -27.73 -2.65 -9.17
N ARG A 79 -27.02 -3.78 -9.10
CA ARG A 79 -27.42 -5.04 -9.78
C ARG A 79 -28.46 -5.84 -9.01
N LYS A 80 -28.53 -5.69 -7.69
CA LYS A 80 -29.48 -6.42 -6.83
C LYS A 80 -30.87 -5.79 -6.79
N ASP A 81 -30.99 -4.51 -7.08
CA ASP A 81 -32.29 -3.81 -7.21
C ASP A 81 -32.87 -3.85 -8.63
N SER A 82 -32.19 -4.52 -9.57
CA SER A 82 -32.64 -4.72 -10.96
C SER A 82 -32.94 -6.19 -11.30
N SER A 83 -33.16 -7.05 -10.29
CA SER A 83 -33.55 -8.47 -10.46
C SER A 83 -34.66 -8.85 -9.50
#